data_AF-A0A8X6R5G0-F1
#
_entry.id   AF-A0A8X6R5G0-F1
#
_cell.length_a   1.000
_cell.length_b   1.000
_cell.length_c   1.000
_cell.angle_alpha   90.00
_cell.angle_beta   90.00
_cell.angle_gamma   90.00
#
_symmetry.space_group_name_H-M   'P 1'
#
loop_
_entity.id
_entity.type
_entity.pdbx_description
1 polymer ?
#
loop_
_entity_poly.entity_id
_entity_poly.type
_entity_poly.pdbx_seq_one_letter_code
_entity_poly.pdbx_strand_id
1 'polypeptide(L)'
;MAFLGKAKKQDLVLLAEELGQKVSDKMTNIELRNIIIRSKDYEEEFVRDQLSVILEERLERESKEKIQQQREFELEKMRLEIERSRFDPENLSPLKTSVSDLIKIIPNFDIRDGDIVLFLTLFERQAKRIE
;
A
#
# COMPACT_ATOMS: atom_id res chain seq x y z
N MET A 1 14.81 -39.80 4.30
CA MET A 1 15.61 -38.95 3.35
C MET A 1 14.84 -38.27 2.19
N ALA A 2 13.69 -38.77 1.69
CA ALA A 2 13.01 -38.17 0.53
C ALA A 2 12.35 -36.79 0.78
N PHE A 3 12.20 -36.40 2.04
CA PHE A 3 11.49 -35.17 2.43
C PHE A 3 12.25 -33.89 2.06
N LEU A 4 13.60 -33.89 2.20
CA LEU A 4 14.47 -32.81 1.70
C LEU A 4 14.36 -32.63 0.16
N GLY A 5 13.89 -33.69 -0.51
CA GLY A 5 13.54 -33.71 -1.93
C GLY A 5 12.58 -32.63 -2.38
N LYS A 6 11.64 -32.29 -1.51
CA LYS A 6 10.50 -31.40 -1.80
C LYS A 6 10.73 -29.95 -1.33
N ALA A 7 11.76 -29.72 -0.53
CA ALA A 7 12.08 -28.41 0.04
C ALA A 7 12.66 -27.45 -1.01
N LYS A 8 12.33 -26.15 -0.92
CA LYS A 8 12.94 -25.13 -1.78
C LYS A 8 14.39 -24.90 -1.35
N LYS A 9 15.21 -24.32 -2.23
CA LYS A 9 16.61 -23.98 -1.94
C LYS A 9 16.73 -23.14 -0.65
N GLN A 10 15.89 -22.12 -0.51
CA GLN A 10 15.88 -21.23 0.66
C GLN A 10 15.61 -21.99 1.96
N ASP A 11 14.64 -22.91 1.96
CA ASP A 11 14.31 -23.72 3.15
C ASP A 11 15.49 -24.62 3.55
N LEU A 12 16.20 -25.19 2.57
CA LEU A 12 17.39 -26.02 2.82
C LEU A 12 18.60 -25.20 3.32
N VAL A 13 18.71 -23.94 2.90
CA VAL A 13 19.74 -23.03 3.42
C VAL A 13 19.47 -22.76 4.90
N LEU A 14 18.25 -22.37 5.25
CA LEU A 14 17.85 -22.12 6.64
C LEU A 14 18.04 -23.35 7.52
N LEU A 15 17.57 -24.52 7.06
CA LEU A 15 17.72 -25.78 7.78
C LEU A 15 19.19 -26.14 8.04
N ALA A 16 20.07 -25.87 7.07
CA ALA A 16 21.50 -26.10 7.26
C ALA A 16 22.13 -25.09 8.24
N GLU A 17 21.69 -23.83 8.24
CA GLU A 17 22.11 -22.81 9.22
C GLU A 17 21.67 -23.18 10.65
N GLU A 18 20.44 -23.68 10.82
CA GLU A 18 19.93 -24.18 12.11
C GLU A 18 20.72 -25.37 12.64
N LEU A 19 21.17 -26.25 11.74
CA LEU A 19 22.08 -27.36 12.07
C LEU A 19 23.54 -26.90 12.27
N GLY A 20 23.80 -25.59 12.32
CA GLY A 20 25.13 -25.01 12.53
C GLY A 20 26.09 -25.20 11.36
N GLN A 21 25.59 -25.59 10.19
CA GLN A 21 26.40 -25.79 8.99
C GLN A 21 26.63 -24.47 8.27
N LYS A 22 27.86 -24.24 7.80
CA LYS A 22 28.17 -23.07 6.97
C LYS A 22 27.67 -23.31 5.56
N VAL A 23 26.61 -22.59 5.20
CA VAL A 23 26.09 -22.55 3.83
C VAL A 23 26.61 -21.34 3.08
N SER A 24 26.82 -21.53 1.78
CA SER A 24 27.16 -20.48 0.84
C SER A 24 26.05 -20.34 -0.18
N ASP A 25 25.72 -19.12 -0.55
CA ASP A 25 24.60 -18.83 -1.47
C ASP A 25 24.81 -19.43 -2.88
N LYS A 26 26.06 -19.77 -3.22
CA LYS A 26 26.41 -20.45 -4.48
C LYS A 26 26.12 -21.94 -4.48
N MET A 27 25.82 -22.55 -3.33
CA MET A 27 25.59 -23.98 -3.22
C MET A 27 24.33 -24.41 -3.98
N THR A 28 24.42 -25.57 -4.62
CA THR A 28 23.29 -26.22 -5.29
C THR A 28 22.38 -26.90 -4.27
N ASN A 29 21.13 -27.17 -4.67
CA ASN A 29 20.17 -27.88 -3.81
C ASN A 29 20.70 -29.27 -3.39
N ILE A 30 21.45 -29.94 -4.28
CA ILE A 30 22.06 -31.24 -4.01
C ILE A 30 23.18 -31.12 -2.97
N GLU A 31 24.04 -30.11 -3.08
CA GLU A 31 25.12 -29.86 -2.10
C GLU A 31 24.55 -29.55 -0.72
N LEU A 32 23.51 -28.72 -0.63
CA LEU A 32 22.83 -28.40 0.63
C LEU A 32 22.25 -29.65 1.29
N ARG A 33 21.55 -30.51 0.54
CA ARG A 33 21.05 -31.79 1.04
C ARG A 33 22.17 -32.67 1.57
N ASN A 34 23.28 -32.75 0.83
CA ASN A 34 24.42 -33.55 1.23
C ASN A 34 25.09 -33.04 2.51
N ILE A 35 25.17 -31.72 2.69
CA ILE A 35 25.71 -31.10 3.91
C ILE A 35 24.82 -31.44 5.11
N ILE A 36 23.49 -31.30 4.97
CA ILE A 36 22.53 -31.63 6.03
C ILE A 36 22.67 -33.10 6.44
N ILE A 37 22.66 -34.02 5.47
CA ILE A 37 22.73 -35.48 5.73
C ILE A 37 24.08 -35.89 6.33
N ARG A 38 25.17 -35.20 5.98
CA ARG A 38 26.52 -35.47 6.50
C ARG A 38 26.82 -34.77 7.82
N SER A 39 25.90 -33.95 8.33
CA SER A 39 26.05 -33.31 9.63
C SER A 39 26.16 -34.37 10.72
N LYS A 40 27.02 -34.12 11.73
CA LYS A 40 27.11 -35.00 12.91
C LYS A 40 25.83 -34.96 13.75
N ASP A 41 25.12 -33.86 13.66
CA ASP A 41 23.88 -33.59 14.38
C ASP A 41 22.64 -33.92 13.52
N TYR A 42 22.80 -34.74 12.48
CA TYR A 42 21.68 -35.17 11.66
C TYR A 42 20.83 -36.21 12.40
N GLU A 43 19.63 -35.80 12.78
CA GLU A 43 18.58 -36.68 13.30
C GLU A 43 17.31 -36.54 12.45
N GLU A 44 16.83 -37.64 11.84
CA GLU A 44 15.80 -37.56 10.80
C GLU A 44 14.48 -36.95 11.29
N GLU A 45 14.06 -37.22 12.53
CA GLU A 45 12.85 -36.62 13.10
C GLU A 45 13.05 -35.13 13.38
N PHE A 46 14.14 -34.76 14.05
CA PHE A 46 14.48 -33.36 14.32
C PHE A 46 14.55 -32.53 13.02
N VAL A 47 15.27 -33.02 12.01
CA VAL A 47 15.44 -32.33 10.73
C VAL A 47 14.11 -32.20 9.98
N ARG A 48 13.21 -33.17 10.12
CA ARG A 48 11.87 -33.13 9.55
C ARG A 48 10.99 -32.10 10.25
N ASP A 49 11.06 -32.05 11.58
CA ASP A 49 10.28 -31.11 12.39
C ASP A 49 10.75 -29.68 12.13
N GLN A 50 12.07 -29.44 12.11
CA GLN A 50 12.64 -28.13 11.75
C GLN A 50 12.21 -27.69 10.35
N LEU A 51 12.30 -28.59 9.36
CA LEU A 51 11.83 -28.27 8.01
C LEU A 51 10.33 -27.94 7.99
N SER A 52 9.52 -28.61 8.81
CA SER A 52 8.08 -28.35 8.90
C SER A 52 7.81 -26.95 9.46
N VAL A 53 8.53 -26.55 10.51
CA VAL A 53 8.46 -25.20 11.09
C VAL A 53 8.85 -24.14 10.05
N ILE A 54 9.98 -24.32 9.35
CA ILE A 54 10.43 -23.40 8.29
C ILE A 54 9.36 -23.23 7.20
N LEU A 55 8.71 -24.33 6.80
CA LEU A 55 7.65 -24.31 5.79
C LEU A 55 6.41 -23.57 6.28
N GLU A 56 6.01 -23.78 7.53
CA GLU A 56 4.88 -23.07 8.16
C GLU A 56 5.15 -21.58 8.30
N GLU A 57 6.32 -21.18 8.78
CA GLU A 57 6.71 -19.77 8.89
C GLU A 57 6.70 -19.06 7.54
N ARG A 58 7.19 -19.72 6.48
CA ARG A 58 7.13 -19.16 5.13
C ARG A 58 5.69 -18.95 4.68
N LEU A 59 4.81 -19.94 4.90
CA LEU A 59 3.41 -19.84 4.52
C LEU A 59 2.71 -18.72 5.29
N GLU A 60 3.01 -18.57 6.57
CA GLU A 60 2.46 -17.50 7.40
C GLU A 60 2.93 -16.13 6.93
N ARG A 61 4.22 -15.99 6.59
CA ARG A 61 4.78 -14.74 6.04
C ARG A 61 4.13 -14.36 4.70
N GLU A 62 4.04 -15.31 3.77
CA GLU A 62 3.36 -15.11 2.48
C GLU A 62 1.88 -14.75 2.65
N SER A 63 1.20 -15.34 3.65
CA SER A 63 -0.19 -15.02 3.99
C SER A 63 -0.33 -13.60 4.53
N LYS A 64 0.52 -13.21 5.49
CA LYS A 64 0.55 -11.87 6.07
C LYS A 64 0.81 -10.81 5.00
N GLU A 65 1.77 -11.05 4.11
CA GLU A 65 2.07 -10.14 3.00
C GLU A 65 0.87 -9.96 2.07
N LYS A 66 0.16 -11.05 1.72
CA LYS A 66 -1.06 -10.95 0.90
C LYS A 66 -2.18 -10.17 1.59
N ILE A 67 -2.41 -10.43 2.88
CA ILE A 67 -3.42 -9.70 3.66
C ILE A 67 -3.06 -8.22 3.73
N GLN A 68 -1.78 -7.89 3.94
CA GLN A 68 -1.32 -6.51 3.98
C GLN A 68 -1.49 -5.81 2.63
N GLN A 69 -1.08 -6.44 1.54
CA GLN A 69 -1.29 -5.93 0.18
C GLN A 69 -2.77 -5.71 -0.12
N GLN A 70 -3.65 -6.61 0.33
CA GLN A 70 -5.09 -6.47 0.12
C GLN A 70 -5.67 -5.31 0.93
N ARG A 71 -5.22 -5.11 2.17
CA ARG A 71 -5.59 -3.93 2.98
C ARG A 71 -5.11 -2.63 2.36
N GLU A 72 -3.87 -2.59 1.87
CA GLU A 72 -3.32 -1.41 1.19
C GLU A 72 -4.11 -1.07 -0.07
N PHE A 73 -4.47 -2.09 -0.86
CA PHE A 73 -5.32 -1.91 -2.05
C PHE A 73 -6.72 -1.39 -1.69
N GLU A 74 -7.34 -1.91 -0.63
CA GLU A 74 -8.66 -1.47 -0.17
C GLU A 74 -8.62 -0.02 0.35
N LEU A 75 -7.57 0.35 1.08
CA LEU A 75 -7.33 1.72 1.53
C LEU A 75 -7.15 2.68 0.37
N GLU A 76 -6.36 2.32 -0.65
CA GLU A 76 -6.17 3.17 -1.83
C GLU A 76 -7.46 3.33 -2.62
N LYS A 77 -8.27 2.27 -2.73
CA LYS A 77 -9.61 2.36 -3.35
C LYS A 77 -10.52 3.32 -2.58
N MET A 78 -10.55 3.25 -1.26
CA MET A 78 -11.32 4.20 -0.44
C MET A 78 -10.81 5.63 -0.59
N ARG A 79 -9.48 5.83 -0.64
CA ARG A 79 -8.87 7.14 -0.86
C ARG A 79 -9.30 7.75 -2.20
N LEU A 80 -9.27 6.96 -3.27
CA LEU A 80 -9.71 7.40 -4.58
C LEU A 80 -11.21 7.69 -4.64
N GLU A 81 -12.04 6.92 -3.93
CA GLU A 81 -13.49 7.19 -3.81
C GLU A 81 -13.76 8.50 -3.04
N ILE A 82 -13.00 8.77 -1.97
CA ILE A 82 -13.08 10.04 -1.24
C ILE A 82 -12.62 11.20 -2.13
N GLU A 83 -11.52 11.04 -2.87
CA GLU A 83 -11.05 12.05 -3.80
C GLU A 83 -12.08 12.31 -4.90
N ARG A 84 -12.68 11.26 -5.46
CA ARG A 84 -13.75 11.36 -6.44
C ARG A 84 -14.97 12.11 -5.89
N SER A 85 -15.40 11.80 -4.67
CA SER A 85 -16.55 12.48 -4.03
C SER A 85 -16.25 13.90 -3.57
N ARG A 86 -14.97 14.29 -3.39
CA ARG A 86 -14.57 15.70 -3.22
C ARG A 86 -14.77 16.52 -4.49
N PHE A 87 -14.79 15.89 -5.65
CA PHE A 87 -15.13 16.53 -6.93
C PHE A 87 -16.61 16.41 -7.28
N ASP A 88 -17.47 15.82 -6.43
CA ASP A 88 -18.91 15.98 -6.57
C ASP A 88 -19.29 17.43 -6.23
N PRO A 89 -19.84 18.20 -7.18
CA PRO A 89 -20.23 19.59 -6.96
C PRO A 89 -21.35 19.75 -5.91
N GLU A 90 -21.93 18.66 -5.40
CA GLU A 90 -23.01 18.64 -4.41
C GLU A 90 -22.51 18.64 -2.94
N ASN A 91 -21.25 18.30 -2.66
CA ASN A 91 -20.71 18.29 -1.28
C ASN A 91 -19.92 19.56 -0.89
N LEU A 92 -19.81 20.53 -1.79
CA LEU A 92 -19.55 21.90 -1.39
C LEU A 92 -20.81 22.39 -0.69
N SER A 93 -20.77 22.47 0.65
CA SER A 93 -21.78 23.14 1.46
C SER A 93 -22.27 24.39 0.72
N PRO A 94 -23.57 24.48 0.39
CA PRO A 94 -23.97 25.43 -0.60
C PRO A 94 -23.97 26.81 0.06
N LEU A 95 -23.04 27.66 -0.35
CA LEU A 95 -23.43 29.05 -0.56
C LEU A 95 -24.53 28.98 -1.63
N LYS A 96 -25.78 28.75 -1.20
CA LYS A 96 -26.99 28.74 -2.03
C LYS A 96 -27.30 30.16 -2.54
N THR A 97 -26.29 30.91 -2.94
CA THR A 97 -26.52 32.00 -3.89
C THR A 97 -26.59 31.32 -5.23
N SER A 98 -27.81 31.09 -5.75
CA SER A 98 -27.95 30.63 -7.12
C SER A 98 -27.18 31.59 -8.02
N VAL A 99 -26.60 31.09 -9.12
CA VAL A 99 -25.88 31.96 -10.06
C VAL A 99 -26.79 33.10 -10.54
N SER A 100 -28.11 32.86 -10.60
CA SER A 100 -29.13 33.88 -10.87
C SER A 100 -29.29 34.93 -9.76
N ASP A 101 -29.12 34.58 -8.49
CA ASP A 101 -29.13 35.56 -7.39
C ASP A 101 -27.81 36.35 -7.33
N LEU A 102 -26.68 35.72 -7.69
CA LEU A 102 -25.40 36.41 -7.85
C LEU A 102 -25.48 37.45 -8.98
N ILE A 103 -26.10 37.10 -10.11
CA ILE A 103 -26.31 38.01 -11.26
C ILE A 103 -27.16 39.23 -10.88
N LYS A 104 -28.09 39.11 -9.92
CA LYS A 104 -28.87 40.28 -9.45
C LYS A 104 -28.07 41.23 -8.57
N ILE A 105 -27.07 40.72 -7.86
CA ILE A 105 -26.24 41.48 -6.92
C ILE A 105 -25.01 42.07 -7.63
N ILE A 106 -24.52 41.40 -8.67
CA ILE A 106 -23.40 41.87 -9.48
C ILE A 106 -23.88 42.96 -10.43
N PRO A 107 -23.42 44.22 -10.31
CA PRO A 107 -23.66 45.22 -11.34
C PRO A 107 -23.06 44.73 -12.67
N ASN A 108 -23.83 44.82 -13.76
CA ASN A 108 -23.49 44.31 -15.10
C ASN A 108 -22.00 44.49 -15.46
N PHE A 109 -21.19 43.48 -15.16
CA PHE A 109 -19.77 43.48 -15.47
C PHE A 109 -19.59 42.92 -16.88
N ASP A 110 -19.09 43.72 -17.82
CA ASP A 110 -18.75 43.25 -19.15
C ASP A 110 -17.40 42.53 -19.10
N ILE A 111 -17.38 41.22 -19.38
CA ILE A 111 -16.17 40.40 -19.34
C ILE A 111 -15.20 40.76 -20.48
N ARG A 112 -15.69 41.41 -21.54
CA ARG A 112 -14.87 41.74 -22.73
C ARG A 112 -14.06 43.03 -22.57
N ASP A 113 -14.66 44.04 -21.94
CA ASP A 113 -14.08 45.38 -21.81
C ASP A 113 -13.98 45.87 -20.35
N GLY A 114 -14.43 45.07 -19.39
CA GLY A 114 -14.46 45.42 -17.98
C GLY A 114 -13.12 45.21 -17.28
N ASP A 115 -12.67 46.24 -16.55
CA ASP A 115 -11.53 46.12 -15.65
C ASP A 115 -11.91 45.29 -14.42
N ILE A 116 -11.45 44.03 -14.41
CA ILE A 116 -11.72 43.06 -13.35
C ILE A 116 -11.16 43.53 -11.99
N VAL A 117 -10.05 44.26 -11.98
CA VAL A 117 -9.42 44.73 -10.74
C VAL A 117 -10.29 45.83 -10.11
N LEU A 118 -10.82 46.73 -10.94
CA LEU A 118 -11.75 47.76 -10.51
C LEU A 118 -13.05 47.16 -9.95
N PHE A 119 -13.60 46.15 -10.61
CA PHE A 119 -14.80 45.45 -10.17
C PHE A 119 -14.60 44.80 -8.79
N LEU A 120 -13.51 44.05 -8.59
CA LEU A 120 -13.21 43.41 -7.30
C LEU A 120 -13.00 44.43 -6.19
N THR A 121 -12.33 45.56 -6.48
CA THR A 121 -12.11 46.65 -5.52
C THR A 121 -13.42 47.30 -5.08
N LEU A 122 -14.35 47.53 -6.02
CA LEU A 122 -15.68 48.07 -5.72
C LEU A 122 -16.53 47.08 -4.92
N PHE A 123 -16.49 45.80 -5.29
CA PHE A 123 -17.21 44.75 -4.60
C PHE A 123 -16.74 44.62 -3.13
N GLU A 124 -15.42 44.60 -2.90
CA GLU A 124 -14.85 44.54 -1.55
C GLU A 124 -15.26 45.75 -0.69
N ARG A 125 -15.27 46.95 -1.28
CA ARG A 125 -15.75 48.17 -0.59
C ARG A 125 -17.25 48.13 -0.27
N GLN A 126 -18.07 47.52 -1.12
CA GLN A 126 -19.50 47.37 -0.89
C GLN A 126 -19.80 46.32 0.18
N ALA A 127 -19.09 45.18 0.17
CA ALA A 127 -19.21 44.15 1.19
C ALA A 127 -18.88 44.70 2.60
N LYS A 128 -17.84 45.54 2.70
CA LYS A 128 -17.45 46.22 3.94
C LYS A 128 -18.45 47.27 4.47
N ARG A 129 -19.47 47.63 3.69
CA ARG A 129 -20.53 48.57 4.14
C ARG A 129 -21.77 47.86 4.71
N ILE A 130 -21.85 46.54 4.57
CA ILE A 130 -22.98 45.72 5.01
C ILE A 130 -22.66 45.00 6.36
N GLU A 131 -21.42 45.13 6.84
CA GLU A 131 -20.98 44.79 8.20
C GLU A 131 -21.15 45.99 9.15
#